data_AF-A0A976D0Z3-F1
#
_entry.id   AF-A0A976D0Z3-F1
#
_cell.length_a   1.000
_cell.length_b   1.000
_cell.length_c   1.000
_cell.angle_alpha   90.00
_cell.angle_beta   90.00
_cell.angle_gamma   90.00
#
_symmetry.space_group_name_H-M   'P 1'
#
loop_
_entity.id
_entity.type
_entity.pdbx_description
1 polymer ?
#
loop_
_entity_poly.entity_id
_entity_poly.type
_entity_poly.pdbx_seq_one_letter_code
_entity_poly.pdbx_strand_id
1 'polypeptide(L)'
;MLGLFSRKAKSFFSEADQAAIVAAIQAAEVRTSGEVRIYVESRCRFVNPVMRARELFEDLRMDNTAEKNGVLVYLAMKDRQLAIYGDQGIHEKV
;
A
#
# COMPACT_ATOMS: atom_id res chain seq x y z
N MET A 1 13.57 -32.46 6.68
CA MET A 1 14.08 -31.26 7.37
C MET A 1 15.00 -30.52 6.41
N LEU A 2 14.50 -29.49 5.73
CA LEU A 2 15.35 -28.50 5.06
C LEU A 2 15.07 -27.16 5.74
N GLY A 3 16.07 -26.67 6.47
CA GLY A 3 16.06 -25.31 7.00
C GLY A 3 16.16 -24.32 5.85
N LEU A 4 15.02 -23.78 5.42
CA LEU A 4 14.98 -22.54 4.65
C LEU A 4 15.15 -21.40 5.64
N PHE A 5 16.38 -20.91 5.78
CA PHE A 5 16.66 -19.64 6.42
C PHE A 5 15.90 -18.52 5.68
N SER A 6 14.67 -18.24 6.13
CA SER A 6 13.97 -17.00 5.82
C SER A 6 14.78 -15.88 6.48
N ARG A 7 15.71 -15.28 5.72
CA ARG A 7 16.23 -13.97 6.06
C ARG A 7 15.01 -13.05 6.17
N LYS A 8 14.60 -12.72 7.40
CA LYS A 8 13.61 -11.66 7.65
C LYS A 8 14.01 -10.48 6.77
N ALA A 9 13.17 -10.14 5.80
CA ALA A 9 13.39 -8.95 4.99
C ALA A 9 13.57 -7.78 5.95
N LYS A 10 14.58 -6.94 5.72
CA LYS A 10 14.86 -5.79 6.58
C LYS A 10 13.63 -4.88 6.54
N SER A 11 12.86 -4.84 7.62
CA SER A 11 11.68 -3.99 7.73
C SER A 11 12.10 -2.53 7.71
N PHE A 12 11.40 -1.70 6.93
CA PHE A 12 11.60 -0.25 6.89
C PHE A 12 11.06 0.46 8.14
N PHE A 13 10.17 -0.22 8.85
CA PHE A 13 9.44 0.28 10.01
C PHE A 13 9.75 -0.61 11.22
N SER A 14 9.87 0.00 12.40
CA SER A 14 9.90 -0.75 13.65
C SER A 14 8.55 -1.42 13.90
N GLU A 15 8.47 -2.36 14.84
CA GLU A 15 7.20 -2.98 15.23
C GLU A 15 6.21 -1.94 15.79
N ALA A 16 6.72 -0.93 16.51
CA ALA A 16 5.92 0.18 17.01
C ALA A 16 5.36 1.05 15.88
N ASP A 17 6.18 1.34 14.85
CA ASP A 17 5.74 2.10 13.67
C ASP A 17 4.68 1.32 12.89
N GLN A 18 4.88 0.00 12.69
CA GLN A 18 3.89 -0.86 12.02
C GLN A 18 2.56 -0.88 12.79
N ALA A 19 2.60 -1.00 14.12
CA ALA A 19 1.41 -0.96 14.95
C ALA A 19 0.69 0.39 14.85
N ALA A 20 1.43 1.50 14.87
CA ALA A 20 0.87 2.84 14.71
C ALA A 20 0.22 3.03 13.32
N ILE A 21 0.87 2.54 12.26
CA ILE A 21 0.34 2.57 10.90
C ILE A 21 -0.97 1.77 10.80
N VAL A 22 -0.98 0.53 11.31
CA VAL A 22 -2.17 -0.32 11.30
C VAL A 22 -3.32 0.33 12.08
N ALA A 23 -3.04 0.86 13.27
CA ALA A 23 -4.05 1.55 14.08
C ALA A 23 -4.62 2.78 13.36
N ALA A 24 -3.78 3.55 12.65
CA ALA A 24 -4.23 4.70 11.87
C ALA A 24 -5.14 4.30 10.70
N ILE A 25 -4.80 3.21 9.99
CA ILE A 25 -5.64 2.65 8.90
C ILE A 25 -6.99 2.21 9.47
N GLN A 26 -6.99 1.41 10.54
CA GLN A 26 -8.22 0.95 11.18
C GLN A 26 -9.12 2.12 11.63
N ALA A 27 -8.53 3.15 12.24
CA ALA A 27 -9.28 4.34 12.66
C ALA A 27 -9.87 5.10 11.47
N ALA A 28 -9.22 5.10 10.31
CA ALA A 28 -9.75 5.69 9.09
C ALA A 28 -10.92 4.86 8.54
N GLU A 29 -10.76 3.55 8.40
CA GLU A 29 -11.76 2.62 7.85
C GLU A 29 -13.03 2.50 8.73
N VAL A 30 -12.97 2.82 10.02
CA VAL A 30 -14.18 2.96 10.85
C VAL A 30 -15.10 4.10 10.36
N ARG A 31 -14.55 5.09 9.67
CA ARG A 31 -15.27 6.31 9.26
C ARG A 31 -15.64 6.34 7.76
N THR A 32 -15.26 5.32 6.99
CA THR A 32 -15.49 5.25 5.55
C THR A 32 -15.66 3.81 5.10
N SER A 33 -16.42 3.55 4.03
CA SER A 33 -16.45 2.23 3.39
C SER A 33 -15.22 1.96 2.51
N GLY A 34 -14.33 2.95 2.36
CA GLY A 34 -13.10 2.81 1.58
C GLY A 34 -12.03 1.99 2.30
N GLU A 35 -11.31 1.18 1.53
CA GLU A 35 -10.23 0.32 2.03
C GLU A 35 -8.86 0.95 1.75
N VAL A 36 -7.96 0.95 2.73
CA VAL A 36 -6.62 1.55 2.60
C VAL A 36 -5.54 0.50 2.80
N ARG A 37 -4.59 0.42 1.86
CA ARG A 37 -3.40 -0.43 1.99
C ARG A 37 -2.13 0.38 1.79
N ILE A 38 -1.08 0.02 2.52
CA ILE A 38 0.26 0.59 2.36
C ILE A 38 1.19 -0.48 1.79
N TYR A 39 1.89 -0.14 0.71
CA TYR A 39 2.94 -0.98 0.14
C TYR A 39 4.28 -0.25 0.17
N VAL A 40 5.32 -0.95 0.61
CA VAL A 40 6.63 -0.38 0.87
C VAL A 40 7.69 -1.27 0.21
N GLU A 41 8.46 -0.70 -0.70
CA GLU A 41 9.63 -1.36 -1.30
C GLU A 41 10.89 -0.52 -1.19
N SER A 42 12.04 -1.14 -1.44
CA SER A 42 13.32 -0.44 -1.32
C SER A 42 13.51 0.61 -2.40
N ARG A 43 13.17 0.29 -3.64
CA ARG A 43 13.35 1.13 -4.83
C ARG A 43 12.21 0.88 -5.79
N CYS A 44 11.77 1.91 -6.49
CA CYS A 44 10.76 1.82 -7.51
C CYS A 44 11.39 1.26 -8.78
N ARG A 45 10.76 0.24 -9.38
CA ARG A 45 11.22 -0.30 -10.67
C ARG A 45 10.84 0.57 -11.88
N PHE A 46 9.97 1.55 -11.69
CA PHE A 46 9.54 2.50 -12.72
C PHE A 46 10.08 3.90 -12.43
N VAL A 47 10.22 4.71 -13.49
CA VAL A 47 10.52 6.14 -13.36
C VAL A 47 9.40 6.87 -12.63
N ASN A 48 8.14 6.56 -12.99
CA ASN A 48 6.96 7.16 -12.38
C ASN A 48 6.38 6.23 -11.29
N PRO A 49 6.37 6.65 -10.01
CA PRO A 49 5.85 5.83 -8.90
C PRO A 49 4.34 5.55 -9.00
N VAL A 50 3.56 6.39 -9.70
CA VAL A 50 2.13 6.14 -9.91
C VAL A 50 1.90 4.92 -10.81
N MET A 51 2.77 4.69 -11.81
CA MET A 51 2.68 3.50 -12.65
C MET A 51 2.95 2.23 -11.84
N ARG A 52 3.91 2.30 -10.92
CA ARG A 52 4.19 1.20 -9.98
C ARG A 52 3.02 0.96 -9.03
N ALA A 53 2.43 2.03 -8.50
CA ALA A 53 1.26 1.93 -7.62
C ALA A 53 0.06 1.32 -8.34
N ARG A 54 -0.24 1.74 -9.58
CA ARG A 54 -1.30 1.15 -10.39
C ARG A 54 -1.10 -0.35 -10.61
N GLU A 55 0.10 -0.75 -11.01
CA GLU A 55 0.41 -2.15 -11.23
C GLU A 55 0.24 -2.98 -9.94
N LEU A 56 0.75 -2.47 -8.82
CA LEU A 56 0.57 -3.12 -7.52
C LEU A 56 -0.91 -3.18 -7.10
N PHE A 57 -1.70 -2.16 -7.44
CA PHE A 57 -3.13 -2.12 -7.15
C PHE A 57 -3.87 -3.29 -7.84
N GLU A 58 -3.55 -3.53 -9.10
CA GLU A 58 -4.07 -4.65 -9.89
C GLU A 58 -3.56 -6.01 -9.35
N ASP A 59 -2.25 -6.14 -9.10
CA ASP A 59 -1.64 -7.37 -8.54
C ASP A 59 -2.24 -7.76 -7.17
N LEU A 60 -2.55 -6.75 -6.35
CA LEU A 60 -3.12 -6.92 -5.02
C LEU A 60 -4.64 -7.02 -5.02
N ARG A 61 -5.29 -6.96 -6.20
CA ARG A 61 -6.75 -6.99 -6.41
C ARG A 61 -7.50 -5.96 -5.57
N MET A 62 -6.94 -4.78 -5.45
CA MET A 62 -7.54 -3.70 -4.64
C MET A 62 -8.75 -3.05 -5.31
N ASP A 63 -9.00 -3.36 -6.58
CA ASP A 63 -10.21 -3.03 -7.33
C ASP A 63 -11.41 -3.89 -6.90
N ASN A 64 -11.19 -4.95 -6.12
CA ASN A 64 -12.25 -5.86 -5.66
C ASN A 64 -13.01 -5.32 -4.43
N THR A 65 -13.42 -4.06 -4.50
CA THR A 65 -14.32 -3.42 -3.53
C THR A 65 -15.69 -3.18 -4.17
N ALA A 66 -16.76 -3.25 -3.38
CA ALA A 66 -18.13 -3.09 -3.90
C ALA A 66 -18.38 -1.68 -4.48
N GLU A 67 -17.78 -0.67 -3.86
CA GLU A 67 -17.94 0.73 -4.24
C GLU A 67 -16.78 1.28 -5.09
N LYS A 68 -15.83 0.44 -5.50
CA LYS A 68 -14.61 0.86 -6.22
C LYS A 68 -13.88 1.99 -5.48
N ASN A 69 -13.64 1.80 -4.20
CA ASN A 69 -13.13 2.81 -3.27
C ASN A 69 -11.87 2.36 -2.51
N GLY A 70 -11.09 1.46 -3.12
CA GLY A 70 -9.77 1.09 -2.61
C GLY A 70 -8.73 2.18 -2.83
N VAL A 71 -7.81 2.33 -1.88
CA VAL A 71 -6.67 3.27 -1.96
C VAL A 71 -5.37 2.57 -1.61
N LEU A 72 -4.41 2.61 -2.53
CA LEU A 72 -3.04 2.17 -2.28
C LEU A 72 -2.13 3.38 -2.04
N VAL A 73 -1.46 3.39 -0.88
CA VAL A 73 -0.34 4.28 -0.58
C VAL A 73 0.95 3.52 -0.83
N TYR A 74 1.73 3.96 -1.81
CA TYR A 74 2.96 3.33 -2.25
C TYR A 74 4.19 4.14 -1.85
N LEU A 75 5.20 3.47 -1.28
CA LEU A 75 6.46 4.06 -0.80
C LEU A 75 7.68 3.32 -1.35
N ALA A 76 8.58 4.05 -2.02
CA ALA A 76 9.92 3.57 -2.40
C ALA A 76 10.99 4.26 -1.55
N MET A 77 11.49 3.57 -0.53
CA MET A 77 12.22 4.22 0.57
C MET A 77 13.57 4.82 0.16
N LYS A 78 14.38 4.11 -0.65
CA LYS A 78 15.70 4.62 -1.07
C LYS A 78 15.60 5.69 -2.15
N ASP A 79 14.55 5.65 -2.97
CA ASP A 79 14.32 6.63 -4.03
C ASP A 79 13.54 7.86 -3.52
N ARG A 80 13.03 7.79 -2.29
CA ARG A 80 12.18 8.82 -1.65
C ARG A 80 10.97 9.19 -2.51
N GLN A 81 10.39 8.20 -3.16
CA GLN A 81 9.20 8.36 -3.98
C GLN A 81 7.96 7.88 -3.22
N LEU A 82 6.88 8.62 -3.38
CA LEU A 82 5.56 8.34 -2.85
C LEU A 82 4.56 8.41 -4.00
N ALA A 83 3.57 7.52 -4.00
CA ALA A 83 2.38 7.65 -4.82
C ALA A 83 1.14 7.25 -4.02
N ILE A 84 0.01 7.86 -4.35
CA ILE A 84 -1.31 7.47 -3.87
C ILE A 84 -2.13 7.12 -5.10
N TYR A 85 -2.70 5.93 -5.12
CA TYR A 85 -3.53 5.44 -6.21
C TYR A 85 -4.89 5.04 -5.65
N GLY A 86 -5.93 5.79 -6.02
CA GLY A 86 -7.31 5.53 -5.65
C GLY A 86 -8.09 4.93 -6.80
N ASP A 87 -9.08 4.11 -6.46
CA ASP A 87 -9.97 3.46 -7.42
C ASP A 87 -11.01 4.42 -8.01
N GLN A 88 -11.70 3.98 -9.06
CA GLN A 88 -12.59 4.80 -9.89
C GLN A 88 -13.74 5.45 -9.09
N GLY A 89 -14.34 4.73 -8.15
CA GLY A 89 -15.45 5.23 -7.34
C GLY A 89 -15.06 6.39 -6.42
N ILE A 90 -13.77 6.55 -6.10
CA ILE A 90 -13.24 7.75 -5.44
C ILE A 90 -13.10 8.88 -6.46
N HIS A 91 -12.50 8.60 -7.62
CA HIS A 91 -12.25 9.61 -8.65
C HIS A 91 -13.54 10.24 -9.19
N GLU A 92 -14.63 9.48 -9.31
CA GLU A 92 -15.92 10.00 -9.78
C GLU A 92 -16.61 10.94 -8.79
N LYS A 93 -16.24 10.87 -7.50
CA LYS A 93 -16.87 11.64 -6.42
C LYS A 93 -16.09 12.92 -6.08
N VAL A 94 -14.96 13.18 -6.72
CA VAL A 94 -14.05 14.32 -6.44
C VAL A 94 -13.64 15.01 -7.73
#